data_AF-A0A3B0XCV4-F1
#
_entry.id   AF-A0A3B0XCV4-F1
#
_cell.length_a   1.000
_cell.length_b   1.000
_cell.length_c   1.000
_cell.angle_alpha   90.00
_cell.angle_beta   90.00
_cell.angle_gamma   90.00
#
_symmetry.space_group_name_H-M   'P 1'
#
loop_
_entity.id
_entity.type
_entity.pdbx_description
1 polymer ?
#
loop_
_entity_poly.entity_id
_entity_poly.type
_entity_poly.pdbx_seq_one_letter_code
_entity_poly.pdbx_strand_id
1 'polypeptide(L)' 'MTDDGHKTDERKGTGLLNIIKSTVAAACGIQTNSNRVRDFENGKPSTFIIAGLVFVTIFILSMYGIVQLVMSLAAP' A
#
# COMPACT_ATOMS: atom_id res chain seq x y z
N MET A 1 -29.70 39.62 -13.79
CA MET A 1 -29.62 38.15 -13.66
C MET A 1 -28.19 37.77 -13.97
N THR A 2 -27.40 37.39 -12.96
CA THR A 2 -25.98 37.06 -13.12
C THR A 2 -25.79 35.67 -13.69
N ASP A 3 -24.76 35.60 -14.53
CA ASP A 3 -24.16 34.48 -15.23
C ASP A 3 -23.58 33.43 -14.25
N ASP A 4 -24.02 32.17 -14.37
CA ASP A 4 -23.58 31.06 -13.53
C ASP A 4 -22.51 30.22 -14.26
N GLY A 5 -21.27 30.70 -14.19
CA GLY A 5 -20.13 29.88 -13.77
C GLY A 5 -19.67 28.73 -14.68
N HIS A 6 -18.83 29.07 -15.66
CA HIS A 6 -17.87 28.13 -16.24
C HIS A 6 -16.72 27.86 -15.23
N LYS A 7 -16.57 26.63 -14.73
CA LYS A 7 -15.35 26.18 -14.06
C LYS A 7 -14.58 25.25 -14.98
N THR A 8 -13.56 25.82 -15.61
CA THR A 8 -12.53 25.12 -16.37
C THR A 8 -11.60 24.41 -15.39
N ASP A 9 -11.55 23.08 -15.44
CA ASP A 9 -10.66 22.26 -14.62
C ASP A 9 -9.19 22.55 -14.96
N GLU A 10 -8.50 23.24 -14.06
CA GLU A 10 -7.07 23.49 -14.14
C GLU A 10 -6.29 22.19 -13.89
N ARG A 11 -5.49 21.78 -14.88
CA ARG A 11 -4.47 20.74 -14.72
C ARG A 11 -3.37 21.22 -13.78
N LYS A 12 -3.59 21.15 -12.45
CA LYS A 12 -2.53 21.25 -11.46
C LYS A 12 -1.59 20.05 -11.62
N GLY A 13 -0.38 20.29 -12.11
CA GLY A 13 0.70 19.30 -12.08
C GLY A 13 0.81 18.68 -10.69
N THR A 14 1.03 17.38 -10.62
CA THR A 14 1.15 16.63 -9.36
C THR A 14 2.33 17.17 -8.57
N GLY A 15 2.07 18.13 -7.68
CA GLY A 15 3.10 18.67 -6.80
C GLY A 15 3.74 17.55 -5.97
N LEU A 16 4.97 17.76 -5.49
CA LEU A 16 5.72 16.80 -4.67
C LEU A 16 4.89 16.19 -3.53
N LEU A 17 3.99 16.99 -2.94
CA LEU A 17 3.04 16.52 -1.93
C LEU A 17 2.05 15.46 -2.45
N ASN A 18 1.54 15.57 -3.68
CA ASN A 18 0.69 14.54 -4.30
C ASN A 18 1.49 13.29 -4.65
N ILE A 19 2.76 13.44 -5.01
CA ILE A 19 3.64 12.30 -5.29
C ILE A 19 3.90 11.52 -4.00
N ILE A 20 4.25 12.19 -2.90
CA ILE A 20 4.43 11.54 -1.59
C ILE A 20 3.12 10.90 -1.11
N LYS A 21 1.99 11.58 -1.28
CA LYS A 21 0.67 11.05 -0.91
C LYS A 21 0.29 9.80 -1.72
N SER A 22 0.66 9.78 -3.00
CA SER A 22 0.51 8.62 -3.90
C SER A 22 1.41 7.46 -3.47
N THR A 23 2.68 7.73 -3.14
CA THR A 23 3.64 6.72 -2.67
C THR A 23 3.22 6.08 -1.35
N VAL A 24 2.66 6.88 -0.43
CA VAL A 24 2.12 6.39 0.85
C VAL A 24 0.84 5.55 0.61
N ALA A 25 -0.07 5.99 -0.25
CA ALA A 25 -1.26 5.20 -0.62
C ALA A 25 -0.90 3.86 -1.31
N ALA A 26 0.17 3.86 -2.11
CA ALA A 26 0.70 2.67 -2.75
C ALA A 26 1.37 1.69 -1.76
N ALA A 27 2.03 2.20 -0.72
CA ALA A 27 2.58 1.38 0.36
C ALA A 27 1.49 0.84 1.32
N CYS A 28 0.35 1.52 1.40
CA CYS A 28 -0.74 1.19 2.32
C CYS A 28 -1.61 -0.03 1.92
N GLY A 29 -1.25 -0.79 0.88
CA GLY A 29 -1.97 -2.05 0.58
C GLY A 29 -3.47 -1.83 0.36
N ILE A 30 -3.83 -0.78 -0.38
CA ILE A 30 -5.22 -0.44 -0.71
C ILE A 30 -5.76 -1.54 -1.62
N GLN A 31 -6.24 -2.62 -0.99
CA GLN A 31 -7.05 -3.59 -1.67
C GLN A 31 -8.36 -2.87 -2.02
N THR A 32 -8.45 -2.44 -3.27
CA THR A 32 -9.58 -1.70 -3.83
C THR A 32 -10.87 -2.47 -3.53
N ASN A 33 -11.97 -1.74 -3.32
CA ASN A 33 -13.27 -2.35 -2.99
C ASN A 33 -13.65 -3.49 -3.96
N SER A 34 -13.35 -3.35 -5.25
CA SER A 34 -13.54 -4.39 -6.26
C SER A 34 -12.72 -5.66 -5.99
N ASN A 35 -11.47 -5.52 -5.55
CA ASN A 35 -10.62 -6.66 -5.23
C ASN A 35 -11.14 -7.39 -3.99
N ARG A 36 -11.62 -6.66 -2.99
CA ARG A 36 -12.29 -7.23 -1.81
C ARG A 36 -13.60 -7.93 -2.19
N VAL A 37 -14.44 -7.34 -3.04
CA VAL A 37 -15.70 -7.96 -3.44
C VAL A 37 -15.44 -9.27 -4.19
N ARG A 38 -14.51 -9.29 -5.16
CA ARG A 38 -14.12 -10.51 -5.87
C ARG A 38 -13.55 -11.59 -4.95
N ASP A 39 -12.68 -11.19 -4.03
CA ASP A 39 -11.99 -12.07 -3.08
C ASP A 39 -12.93 -12.67 -2.05
N PHE A 40 -13.99 -11.95 -1.66
CA PHE A 40 -14.96 -12.38 -0.65
C PHE A 40 -16.25 -12.98 -1.26
N GLU A 41 -16.60 -12.69 -2.51
CA GLU A 41 -17.68 -13.36 -3.24
C GLU A 41 -17.28 -14.75 -3.72
N ASN A 42 -16.03 -14.93 -4.17
CA ASN A 42 -15.57 -16.20 -4.75
C ASN A 42 -14.58 -16.96 -3.85
N GLY A 43 -14.05 -16.31 -2.81
CA GLY A 43 -13.03 -16.87 -1.92
C GLY A 43 -13.46 -16.89 -0.46
N LYS A 44 -12.97 -17.88 0.30
CA LYS A 44 -13.17 -17.95 1.75
C LYS A 44 -12.27 -16.93 2.45
N PRO A 45 -12.79 -16.09 3.37
CA PRO A 45 -11.98 -15.13 4.13
C PRO A 45 -10.78 -15.76 4.86
N SER A 46 -10.90 -17.02 5.27
CA SER A 46 -9.83 -17.79 5.92
C SER A 46 -8.56 -17.88 5.07
N THR A 47 -8.68 -17.97 3.74
CA THR A 47 -7.53 -18.10 2.84
C THR A 47 -6.70 -16.81 2.82
N PHE A 48 -7.36 -15.66 2.87
CA PHE A 48 -6.69 -14.35 2.91
C PHE A 48 -6.00 -14.10 4.26
N ILE A 49 -6.60 -14.55 5.36
CA ILE A 49 -6.00 -14.46 6.70
C ILE A 49 -4.73 -15.31 6.78
N ILE A 50 -4.77 -16.55 6.28
CA ILE A 50 -3.61 -17.44 6.25
C ILE A 50 -2.51 -16.86 5.36
N ALA A 51 -2.86 -16.35 4.18
CA ALA A 51 -1.91 -15.72 3.28
C ALA A 51 -1.23 -14.49 3.92
N GLY A 52 -2.01 -13.63 4.60
CA GLY A 52 -1.49 -12.48 5.34
C GLY A 52 -0.57 -12.89 6.49
N LEU A 53 -0.94 -13.94 7.23
CA LEU A 53 -0.12 -14.46 8.33
C LEU A 53 1.23 -14.99 7.83
N VAL A 54 1.22 -15.80 6.78
CA VAL A 54 2.44 -16.32 6.15
C VAL A 54 3.32 -15.17 5.66
N PHE A 55 2.73 -14.18 5.00
CA PHE A 55 3.45 -13.01 4.51
C PHE A 55 4.13 -12.23 5.66
N VAL A 56 3.41 -11.97 6.75
CA VAL A 56 3.95 -11.26 7.92
C VAL A 56 5.07 -12.05 8.58
N THR A 57 4.90 -13.38 8.72
CA THR A 57 5.96 -14.24 9.29
C THR A 57 7.23 -14.16 8.45
N ILE A 58 7.12 -14.31 7.13
CA ILE A 58 8.27 -14.21 6.22
C ILE A 58 8.93 -12.83 6.31
N PHE A 59 8.13 -11.75 6.36
CA PHE A 59 8.63 -10.39 6.49
C PHE A 59 9.46 -10.19 7.76
N ILE A 60 8.96 -10.68 8.90
CA ILE A 60 9.67 -10.58 10.18
C ILE A 60 10.98 -11.38 10.16
N LEU A 61 10.95 -12.61 9.64
CA LEU A 61 12.15 -13.44 9.53
C LEU A 61 13.20 -12.81 8.61
N SER A 62 12.76 -12.20 7.51
CA SER A 62 13.62 -11.45 6.60
C SER A 62 14.29 -10.27 7.31
N MET A 63 13.51 -9.43 8.00
CA MET A 63 14.05 -8.31 8.78
C MET A 63 15.04 -8.78 9.85
N TYR A 64 14.71 -9.85 10.58
CA TYR A 64 15.59 -10.45 11.57
C TYR A 64 16.90 -10.93 10.94
N GLY A 65 16.83 -11.63 9.81
CA GLY A 65 18.01 -12.09 9.07
C GLY A 65 18.89 -10.93 8.61
N ILE A 66 18.29 -9.84 8.12
CA ILE A 66 19.03 -8.62 7.74
C ILE A 66 19.74 -8.03 8.96
N VAL A 67 19.05 -7.90 10.10
CA VAL A 67 19.66 -7.38 11.33
C VAL A 67 20.84 -8.25 11.76
N GLN A 68 20.68 -9.58 11.73
CA GLN A 68 21.75 -10.49 12.08
C GLN A 68 22.92 -10.43 11.11
N LEU A 69 22.66 -10.30 9.81
CA LEU A 69 23.69 -10.10 8.80
C LEU A 69 24.45 -8.80 9.06
N VAL A 70 23.74 -7.69 9.30
CA VAL A 70 24.37 -6.40 9.61
C VAL A 70 25.20 -6.48 10.88
N MET A 71 24.69 -7.11 11.94
CA MET A 71 25.43 -7.33 13.20
C MET A 71 26.68 -8.18 12.97
N SER A 72 26.60 -9.22 12.16
CA SER A 72 27.76 -10.07 11.82
C SER A 72 28.82 -9.34 10.99
N LEU A 73 28.41 -8.38 10.15
CA LEU A 73 29.32 -7.58 9.32
C LEU A 73 29.89 -6.37 10.07
N ALA A 74 29.19 -5.89 11.09
CA ALA A 74 29.58 -4.75 11.92
C ALA A 74 30.27 -5.14 13.22
N ALA A 75 30.19 -6.42 13.62
CA ALA A 75 30.99 -6.97 14.70
C ALA A 75 32.48 -6.93 14.29
N PRO A 76 33.38 -6.37 15.13
CA PRO A 76 34.80 -6.25 14.83
C PRO A 76 35.51 -7.62 14.74
#